data_AF-A0A442XVS9-F1
#
_entry.id   AF-A0A442XVS9-F1
#
_cell.length_a   1.000
_cell.length_b   1.000
_cell.length_c   1.000
_cell.angle_alpha   90.00
_cell.angle_beta   90.00
_cell.angle_gamma   90.00
#
_symmetry.space_group_name_H-M   'P 1'
#
loop_
_entity.id
_entity.type
_entity.pdbx_description
1 polymer ?
#
loop_
_entity_poly.entity_id
_entity_poly.type
_entity_poly.pdbx_seq_one_letter_code
_entity_poly.pdbx_strand_id
1 'polypeptide(L)'
;MASRFWVGGTGTWDASDTTHWSAASGGAGGASVPGAADTVTFDANSGGGTVTVNTTVTVISIACGAFTGTLDFSVNNNNVTLSGGTNAFSGTGTGARTIKLGNGTWTFTTTTTAGGVVWNMGTTTNLTFDAGSSVLNFSGDAVPTGGNAVRVMSGGNLAYATIEVAAQSNGGKFNLSGANTIGTLTVSGTNDLIVAGNQTIGTLSLNGTSTGLIVMESSTSGQSRTISVASNPPTLDWVAFRDITGAGGASFVADNSFDLGRSVGITINAPGAGGGGAAQLVDSGALVG
;
A
#
# COMPACT_ATOMS: atom_id res chain seq x y z
N MET A 1 -21.57 6.95 11.16
CA MET A 1 -20.14 7.27 11.06
C MET A 1 -19.84 8.38 12.03
N ALA A 2 -19.01 8.14 13.04
CA ALA A 2 -18.57 9.19 13.94
C ALA A 2 -17.07 9.47 13.75
N SER A 3 -16.65 10.69 14.05
CA SER A 3 -15.24 11.06 14.12
C SER A 3 -14.75 10.94 15.55
N ARG A 4 -13.55 10.37 15.72
CA ARG A 4 -12.92 10.14 17.00
C ARG A 4 -11.52 10.73 17.00
N PHE A 5 -11.32 11.68 17.91
CA PHE A 5 -10.06 12.38 18.06
C PHE A 5 -9.39 11.91 19.34
N TRP A 6 -8.12 11.54 19.24
CA TRP A 6 -7.33 11.29 20.44
C TRP A 6 -7.11 12.60 21.19
N VAL A 7 -7.18 12.57 22.52
CA VAL A 7 -6.92 13.73 23.40
C VAL A 7 -6.14 13.30 24.65
N GLY A 8 -5.48 14.25 25.32
CA GLY A 8 -4.80 14.00 26.59
C GLY A 8 -3.33 13.54 26.47
N GLY A 9 -2.75 13.47 25.28
CA GLY A 9 -1.33 13.17 25.07
C GLY A 9 -1.02 11.68 25.27
N THR A 10 0.02 11.37 26.06
CA THR A 10 0.42 9.99 26.35
C THR A 10 -0.75 9.17 26.91
N GLY A 11 -0.93 7.96 26.37
CA GLY A 11 -1.92 7.03 26.87
C GLY A 11 -1.95 5.74 26.06
N THR A 12 -2.95 4.90 26.35
CA THR A 12 -3.12 3.61 25.69
C THR A 12 -4.42 3.60 24.92
N TRP A 13 -4.36 3.35 23.61
CA TRP A 13 -5.56 3.00 22.86
C TRP A 13 -5.86 1.52 23.11
N ASP A 14 -6.78 1.24 24.02
CA ASP A 14 -7.36 -0.09 24.24
C ASP A 14 -8.85 -0.16 23.85
N ALA A 15 -9.47 -1.32 24.07
CA ALA A 15 -10.85 -1.59 23.66
C ALA A 15 -11.94 -0.93 24.55
N SER A 16 -11.56 -0.29 25.66
CA SER A 16 -12.48 0.15 26.71
C SER A 16 -12.27 1.59 27.20
N ASP A 17 -11.06 2.13 27.07
CA ASP A 17 -10.74 3.47 27.56
C ASP A 17 -11.39 4.56 26.70
N THR A 18 -12.36 5.25 27.28
CA THR A 18 -13.07 6.38 26.65
C THR A 18 -12.46 7.72 27.00
N THR A 19 -11.55 7.78 27.99
CA THR A 19 -11.01 9.03 28.52
C THR A 19 -10.13 9.78 27.53
N HIS A 20 -9.51 9.05 26.59
CA HIS A 20 -8.67 9.60 25.54
C HIS A 20 -9.39 9.84 24.20
N TRP A 21 -10.71 9.63 24.12
CA TRP A 21 -11.48 9.87 22.89
C TRP A 21 -12.41 11.05 23.01
N SER A 22 -12.39 11.91 22.00
CA SER A 22 -13.32 13.04 21.85
C SER A 22 -14.08 12.99 20.54
N ALA A 23 -15.27 13.60 20.52
CA ALA A 23 -16.07 13.80 19.31
C ALA A 23 -15.62 15.00 18.46
N ALA A 24 -14.68 15.82 18.98
CA ALA A 24 -14.09 16.95 18.28
C ALA A 24 -12.59 17.08 18.62
N SER A 25 -11.81 17.63 17.68
CA SER A 25 -10.39 17.93 17.90
C SER A 25 -10.19 18.82 19.13
N GLY A 26 -9.32 18.41 20.05
CA GLY A 26 -9.05 19.12 21.31
C GLY A 26 -10.22 19.22 22.30
N GLY A 27 -11.31 18.49 22.04
CA GLY A 27 -12.47 18.46 22.93
C GLY A 27 -12.23 17.68 24.23
N ALA A 28 -13.25 17.65 25.08
CA ALA A 28 -13.21 16.80 26.28
C ALA A 28 -13.19 15.32 25.90
N GLY A 29 -12.47 14.52 26.70
CA GLY A 29 -12.52 13.06 26.66
C GLY A 29 -13.86 12.50 27.11
N GLY A 30 -14.11 11.21 26.82
CA GLY A 30 -15.33 10.49 27.20
C GLY A 30 -16.20 10.05 26.01
N ALA A 31 -15.76 10.24 24.77
CA ALA A 31 -16.40 9.62 23.61
C ALA A 31 -16.13 8.11 23.57
N SER A 32 -16.95 7.37 22.83
CA SER A 32 -16.76 5.92 22.67
C SER A 32 -15.42 5.60 22.00
N VAL A 33 -14.81 4.48 22.37
CA VAL A 33 -13.70 3.90 21.61
C VAL A 33 -14.13 3.70 20.14
N PRO A 34 -13.28 4.05 19.15
CA PRO A 34 -13.63 3.92 17.74
C PRO A 34 -13.92 2.48 17.33
N GLY A 35 -15.01 2.28 16.58
CA GLY A 35 -15.34 1.00 15.96
C GLY A 35 -15.27 1.02 14.43
N ALA A 36 -15.73 -0.07 13.82
CA ALA A 36 -15.62 -0.30 12.37
C ALA A 36 -16.28 0.76 11.48
N ALA A 37 -17.22 1.54 12.03
CA ALA A 37 -17.95 2.60 11.32
C ALA A 37 -17.39 4.01 11.57
N ASP A 38 -16.27 4.13 12.29
CA ASP A 38 -15.74 5.42 12.73
C ASP A 38 -14.42 5.78 12.02
N THR A 39 -14.13 7.07 11.98
CA THR A 39 -12.83 7.60 11.52
C THR A 39 -12.02 8.07 12.71
N VAL A 40 -10.72 7.80 12.72
CA VAL A 40 -9.81 8.14 13.82
C VAL A 40 -8.84 9.23 13.39
N THR A 41 -8.59 10.19 14.27
CA THR A 41 -7.66 11.29 14.03
C THR A 41 -6.76 11.53 15.23
N PHE A 42 -5.46 11.56 14.97
CA PHE A 42 -4.41 12.09 15.83
C PHE A 42 -3.91 13.39 15.19
N ASP A 43 -4.15 14.52 15.84
CA ASP A 43 -3.79 15.84 15.31
C ASP A 43 -2.98 16.65 16.33
N ALA A 44 -2.75 17.92 16.06
CA ALA A 44 -1.95 18.79 16.93
C ALA A 44 -2.59 18.98 18.33
N ASN A 45 -3.91 18.77 18.46
CA ASN A 45 -4.63 18.87 19.72
C ASN A 45 -4.73 17.53 20.47
N SER A 46 -4.20 16.45 19.89
CA SER A 46 -4.10 15.15 20.57
C SER A 46 -3.08 15.13 21.70
N GLY A 47 -2.24 16.17 21.80
CA GLY A 47 -1.13 16.27 22.75
C GLY A 47 0.15 15.65 22.21
N GLY A 48 1.25 15.80 22.95
CA GLY A 48 2.52 15.12 22.66
C GLY A 48 2.62 13.75 23.35
N GLY A 49 3.82 13.18 23.36
CA GLY A 49 4.09 11.91 24.04
C GLY A 49 3.78 10.68 23.18
N THR A 50 3.51 9.54 23.83
CA THR A 50 3.32 8.25 23.13
C THR A 50 1.92 7.71 23.34
N VAL A 51 1.22 7.48 22.23
CA VAL A 51 0.01 6.65 22.19
C VAL A 51 0.42 5.22 21.90
N THR A 52 0.26 4.33 22.88
CA THR A 52 0.51 2.90 22.71
C THR A 52 -0.77 2.21 22.29
N VAL A 53 -0.78 1.55 21.14
CA VAL A 53 -1.95 0.78 20.70
C VAL A 53 -1.92 -0.60 21.34
N ASN A 54 -2.98 -0.96 22.05
CA ASN A 54 -3.13 -2.22 22.80
C ASN A 54 -4.47 -2.92 22.50
N THR A 55 -4.95 -2.80 21.27
CA THR A 55 -6.13 -3.51 20.78
C THR A 55 -6.01 -3.74 19.28
N THR A 56 -6.66 -4.78 18.79
CA THR A 56 -6.93 -4.91 17.35
C THR A 56 -7.78 -3.71 16.91
N VAL A 57 -7.33 -3.01 15.88
CA VAL A 57 -8.01 -1.81 15.37
C VAL A 57 -8.82 -2.19 14.15
N THR A 58 -10.12 -1.88 14.15
CA THR A 58 -10.99 -1.99 12.98
C THR A 58 -11.79 -0.71 12.87
N VAL A 59 -11.45 0.14 11.90
CA VAL A 59 -12.03 1.48 11.70
C VAL A 59 -12.10 1.79 10.21
N ILE A 60 -12.76 2.89 9.83
CA ILE A 60 -12.77 3.36 8.44
C ILE A 60 -11.40 3.88 8.07
N SER A 61 -10.85 4.78 8.89
CA SER A 61 -9.56 5.41 8.61
C SER A 61 -8.82 5.86 9.86
N ILE A 62 -7.51 6.06 9.71
CA ILE A 62 -6.62 6.68 10.69
C ILE A 62 -5.87 7.81 10.00
N ALA A 63 -6.02 9.04 10.51
CA ALA A 63 -5.22 10.19 10.11
C ALA A 63 -4.28 10.61 11.25
N CYS A 64 -3.00 10.80 10.97
CA CYS A 64 -2.01 11.20 11.97
C CYS A 64 -0.97 12.22 11.48
N GLY A 65 -1.17 12.80 10.28
CA GLY A 65 -0.23 13.73 9.65
C GLY A 65 0.06 15.02 10.42
N ALA A 66 -0.88 15.48 11.24
CA ALA A 66 -0.76 16.68 12.06
C ALA A 66 -0.36 16.38 13.52
N PHE A 67 -0.24 15.11 13.89
CA PHE A 67 0.15 14.73 15.24
C PHE A 67 1.56 15.22 15.58
N THR A 68 1.81 15.50 16.86
CA THR A 68 3.11 15.96 17.36
C THR A 68 3.67 15.03 18.44
N GLY A 69 3.43 13.72 18.28
CA GLY A 69 3.86 12.68 19.21
C GLY A 69 4.19 11.36 18.50
N THR A 70 4.23 10.27 19.27
CA THR A 70 4.48 8.92 18.79
C THR A 70 3.18 8.11 18.77
N LEU A 71 2.80 7.58 17.61
CA LEU A 71 1.76 6.56 17.50
C LEU A 71 2.44 5.20 17.36
N ASP A 72 2.32 4.36 18.39
CA ASP A 72 3.13 3.15 18.55
C ASP A 72 2.28 1.87 18.52
N PHE A 73 2.36 1.12 17.41
CA PHE A 73 1.81 -0.22 17.29
C PHE A 73 2.83 -1.32 17.61
N SER A 74 4.12 -0.98 17.76
CA SER A 74 5.23 -1.93 17.87
C SER A 74 5.33 -2.66 19.21
N VAL A 75 4.74 -2.09 20.27
CA VAL A 75 4.72 -2.72 21.60
C VAL A 75 3.90 -4.01 21.60
N ASN A 76 2.71 -3.98 21.00
CA ASN A 76 1.75 -5.08 21.07
C ASN A 76 1.50 -5.76 19.72
N ASN A 77 2.01 -5.20 18.62
CA ASN A 77 1.94 -5.78 17.27
C ASN A 77 0.51 -6.12 16.82
N ASN A 78 -0.44 -5.29 17.22
CA ASN A 78 -1.85 -5.48 16.90
C ASN A 78 -2.09 -5.42 15.38
N ASN A 79 -3.06 -6.21 14.92
CA ASN A 79 -3.57 -6.09 13.56
C ASN A 79 -4.45 -4.84 13.41
N VAL A 80 -4.42 -4.27 12.20
CA VAL A 80 -5.21 -3.09 11.84
C VAL A 80 -6.03 -3.43 10.59
N THR A 81 -7.31 -3.12 10.59
CA THR A 81 -8.20 -3.24 9.43
C THR A 81 -8.82 -1.89 9.10
N LEU A 82 -8.66 -1.45 7.86
CA LEU A 82 -9.11 -0.14 7.37
C LEU A 82 -10.01 -0.32 6.15
N SER A 83 -11.22 0.25 6.22
CA SER A 83 -12.26 0.10 5.18
C SER A 83 -12.51 1.36 4.34
N GLY A 84 -11.81 2.46 4.61
CA GLY A 84 -11.96 3.73 3.89
C GLY A 84 -11.30 3.73 2.50
N GLY A 85 -12.10 3.82 1.43
CA GLY A 85 -11.62 3.77 0.04
C GLY A 85 -10.69 4.92 -0.40
N THR A 86 -10.52 5.95 0.43
CA THR A 86 -9.52 7.01 0.26
C THR A 86 -9.07 7.46 1.65
N ASN A 87 -7.77 7.70 1.79
CA ASN A 87 -7.09 8.02 3.03
C ASN A 87 -7.42 7.04 4.16
N ALA A 88 -7.51 5.73 3.86
CA ALA A 88 -7.69 4.69 4.88
C ALA A 88 -6.60 4.81 5.95
N PHE A 89 -5.35 4.90 5.52
CA PHE A 89 -4.27 5.39 6.37
C PHE A 89 -3.70 6.69 5.80
N SER A 90 -3.64 7.73 6.62
CA SER A 90 -3.13 9.04 6.23
C SER A 90 -2.13 9.57 7.25
N GLY A 91 -0.86 9.21 7.03
CA GLY A 91 0.27 9.76 7.77
C GLY A 91 0.87 10.99 7.11
N THR A 92 0.35 11.47 5.98
CA THR A 92 0.85 12.66 5.27
C THR A 92 0.66 13.96 6.06
N GLY A 93 1.72 14.73 6.23
CA GLY A 93 1.66 16.03 6.91
C GLY A 93 3.02 16.51 7.42
N THR A 94 2.98 17.58 8.22
CA THR A 94 4.15 18.32 8.70
C THR A 94 4.37 18.24 10.21
N GLY A 95 3.50 17.54 10.94
CA GLY A 95 3.63 17.36 12.38
C GLY A 95 4.92 16.61 12.73
N ALA A 96 5.58 17.01 13.81
CA ALA A 96 6.76 16.32 14.34
C ALA A 96 6.32 15.00 15.00
N ARG A 97 6.23 13.95 14.18
CA ARG A 97 5.53 12.72 14.53
C ARG A 97 6.41 11.51 14.33
N THR A 98 6.19 10.52 15.19
CA THR A 98 6.74 9.18 15.04
C THR A 98 5.59 8.21 14.78
N ILE A 99 5.71 7.40 13.73
CA ILE A 99 4.74 6.34 13.43
C ILE A 99 5.51 5.02 13.42
N LYS A 100 5.14 4.10 14.31
CA LYS A 100 5.71 2.75 14.36
C LYS A 100 4.63 1.72 14.05
N LEU A 101 4.81 0.96 12.98
CA LEU A 101 3.80 -0.02 12.52
C LEU A 101 3.88 -1.36 13.26
N GLY A 102 5.02 -1.67 13.88
CA GLY A 102 5.24 -2.95 14.54
C GLY A 102 5.32 -4.12 13.57
N ASN A 103 4.83 -5.28 14.01
CA ASN A 103 4.87 -6.55 13.27
C ASN A 103 3.46 -7.05 12.90
N GLY A 104 2.43 -6.25 13.16
CA GLY A 104 1.04 -6.58 12.84
C GLY A 104 0.75 -6.49 11.35
N THR A 105 -0.37 -7.09 10.94
CA THR A 105 -0.90 -6.96 9.58
C THR A 105 -1.86 -5.77 9.49
N TRP A 106 -1.59 -4.88 8.55
CA TRP A 106 -2.42 -3.75 8.16
C TRP A 106 -3.21 -4.11 6.91
N THR A 107 -4.48 -4.46 7.10
CA THR A 107 -5.37 -4.92 6.04
C THR A 107 -6.23 -3.78 5.51
N PHE A 108 -6.18 -3.56 4.21
CA PHE A 108 -7.02 -2.59 3.50
C PHE A 108 -8.10 -3.35 2.74
N THR A 109 -9.34 -3.30 3.22
CA THR A 109 -10.47 -4.09 2.68
C THR A 109 -11.27 -3.33 1.62
N THR A 110 -10.80 -2.16 1.24
CA THR A 110 -11.55 -1.18 0.46
C THR A 110 -11.86 -1.64 -0.95
N THR A 111 -13.09 -1.41 -1.40
CA THR A 111 -13.41 -1.31 -2.81
C THR A 111 -13.28 0.15 -3.25
N THR A 112 -12.19 0.48 -3.96
CA THR A 112 -11.92 1.88 -4.32
C THR A 112 -12.81 2.34 -5.46
N THR A 113 -13.46 3.49 -5.34
CA THR A 113 -14.02 4.20 -6.48
C THR A 113 -12.93 5.15 -7.01
N ALA A 114 -12.41 4.89 -8.22
CA ALA A 114 -11.52 5.75 -9.02
C ALA A 114 -10.47 6.62 -8.27
N GLY A 115 -9.21 6.14 -8.20
CA GLY A 115 -8.05 6.97 -7.82
C GLY A 115 -7.84 7.18 -6.31
N GLY A 116 -8.52 6.40 -5.46
CA GLY A 116 -8.40 6.51 -4.01
C GLY A 116 -6.99 6.19 -3.49
N VAL A 117 -6.41 7.13 -2.73
CA VAL A 117 -5.14 6.92 -2.03
C VAL A 117 -5.42 6.13 -0.75
N VAL A 118 -5.16 4.83 -0.77
CA VAL A 118 -5.45 3.93 0.36
C VAL A 118 -4.41 4.12 1.48
N TRP A 119 -3.14 4.24 1.09
CA TRP A 119 -2.01 4.52 1.97
C TRP A 119 -1.39 5.86 1.58
N ASN A 120 -1.50 6.86 2.45
CA ASN A 120 -1.07 8.22 2.12
C ASN A 120 0.07 8.71 3.01
N MET A 121 1.30 8.68 2.46
CA MET A 121 2.51 9.27 3.02
C MET A 121 3.09 10.35 2.09
N GLY A 122 2.24 11.09 1.37
CA GLY A 122 2.69 12.05 0.35
C GLY A 122 3.57 13.19 0.86
N THR A 123 3.39 13.62 2.11
CA THR A 123 4.22 14.61 2.81
C THR A 123 4.81 13.99 4.07
N THR A 124 6.14 13.86 4.11
CA THR A 124 6.90 13.21 5.20
C THR A 124 7.72 14.19 6.03
N THR A 125 7.40 15.48 5.97
CA THR A 125 8.08 16.51 6.78
C THR A 125 7.97 16.20 8.27
N ASN A 126 9.11 16.23 8.97
CA ASN A 126 9.25 15.93 10.41
C ASN A 126 8.74 14.53 10.82
N LEU A 127 8.73 13.57 9.89
CA LEU A 127 8.32 12.20 10.16
C LEU A 127 9.52 11.33 10.58
N THR A 128 9.38 10.65 11.71
CA THR A 128 10.13 9.43 12.00
C THR A 128 9.22 8.23 11.71
N PHE A 129 9.57 7.43 10.72
CA PHE A 129 8.77 6.26 10.33
C PHE A 129 9.54 4.98 10.59
N ASP A 130 8.91 4.05 11.31
CA ASP A 130 9.41 2.71 11.57
C ASP A 130 8.39 1.68 11.09
N ALA A 131 8.71 0.97 10.01
CA ALA A 131 7.84 -0.05 9.47
C ALA A 131 7.84 -1.35 10.30
N GLY A 132 8.78 -1.54 11.23
CA GLY A 132 9.00 -2.80 11.93
C GLY A 132 9.12 -3.97 10.94
N SER A 133 8.42 -5.07 11.22
CA SER A 133 8.20 -6.18 10.29
C SER A 133 6.74 -6.25 9.82
N SER A 134 6.05 -5.10 9.75
CA SER A 134 4.63 -5.05 9.41
C SER A 134 4.33 -5.55 7.99
N VAL A 135 3.11 -6.03 7.80
CA VAL A 135 2.57 -6.41 6.49
C VAL A 135 1.51 -5.41 6.07
N LEU A 136 1.73 -4.68 4.99
CA LEU A 136 0.68 -3.88 4.34
C LEU A 136 -0.03 -4.76 3.32
N ASN A 137 -1.23 -5.23 3.67
CA ASN A 137 -2.03 -6.13 2.86
C ASN A 137 -3.17 -5.39 2.15
N PHE A 138 -3.01 -5.16 0.86
CA PHE A 138 -4.01 -4.57 -0.02
C PHE A 138 -4.90 -5.67 -0.61
N SER A 139 -5.82 -6.19 0.21
CA SER A 139 -6.73 -7.29 -0.14
C SER A 139 -8.10 -6.86 -0.67
N GLY A 140 -8.47 -5.58 -0.51
CA GLY A 140 -9.70 -5.01 -1.02
C GLY A 140 -9.76 -5.03 -2.55
N ASP A 141 -10.92 -5.41 -3.08
CA ASP A 141 -11.18 -5.46 -4.52
C ASP A 141 -11.52 -4.07 -5.05
N ALA A 142 -10.64 -3.46 -5.83
CA ALA A 142 -10.85 -2.14 -6.40
C ALA A 142 -12.00 -2.08 -7.41
N VAL A 143 -12.33 -3.18 -8.08
CA VAL A 143 -13.28 -3.17 -9.20
C VAL A 143 -14.31 -4.30 -9.03
N PRO A 144 -15.17 -4.26 -8.00
CA PRO A 144 -16.20 -5.30 -7.81
C PRO A 144 -17.29 -5.26 -8.90
N THR A 145 -17.36 -4.16 -9.66
CA THR A 145 -18.25 -3.96 -10.82
C THR A 145 -17.49 -3.14 -11.86
N GLY A 146 -17.38 -3.64 -13.10
CA GLY A 146 -16.47 -3.18 -14.15
C GLY A 146 -16.11 -1.68 -14.15
N GLY A 147 -14.82 -1.37 -14.19
CA GLY A 147 -14.32 0.01 -14.13
C GLY A 147 -12.80 0.16 -13.92
N ASN A 148 -12.29 1.38 -14.11
CA ASN A 148 -10.86 1.75 -14.07
C ASN A 148 -10.37 2.15 -12.65
N ALA A 149 -10.77 1.43 -11.61
CA ALA A 149 -10.38 1.82 -10.25
C ALA A 149 -8.89 1.55 -9.98
N VAL A 150 -8.28 2.47 -9.24
CA VAL A 150 -6.86 2.45 -8.90
C VAL A 150 -6.74 2.53 -7.39
N ARG A 151 -6.12 1.51 -6.78
CA ARG A 151 -5.60 1.61 -5.40
C ARG A 151 -4.29 2.35 -5.47
N VAL A 152 -4.18 3.49 -4.80
CA VAL A 152 -2.92 4.26 -4.77
C VAL A 152 -2.25 4.10 -3.42
N MET A 153 -0.97 3.70 -3.45
CA MET A 153 -0.04 3.82 -2.34
C MET A 153 0.89 5.01 -2.60
N SER A 154 0.71 6.08 -1.83
CA SER A 154 1.68 7.17 -1.74
C SER A 154 2.74 6.82 -0.72
N GLY A 155 3.84 6.21 -1.19
CA GLY A 155 4.87 5.62 -0.33
C GLY A 155 5.79 6.63 0.36
N GLY A 156 5.84 7.88 -0.09
CA GLY A 156 6.57 8.95 0.60
C GLY A 156 8.10 8.82 0.59
N ASN A 157 8.65 7.96 -0.27
CA ASN A 157 10.07 7.61 -0.32
C ASN A 157 10.57 6.94 0.97
N LEU A 158 9.72 6.09 1.58
CA LEU A 158 9.99 5.45 2.87
C LEU A 158 10.44 4.00 2.71
N ALA A 159 10.90 3.41 3.82
CA ALA A 159 11.20 1.99 3.92
C ALA A 159 9.99 1.22 4.44
N TYR A 160 9.61 0.13 3.78
CA TYR A 160 8.51 -0.76 4.15
C TYR A 160 9.04 -2.19 4.30
N ALA A 161 8.49 -2.95 5.26
CA ALA A 161 8.89 -4.34 5.46
C ALA A 161 8.27 -5.26 4.39
N THR A 162 6.96 -5.45 4.43
CA THR A 162 6.24 -6.30 3.48
C THR A 162 5.04 -5.56 2.89
N ILE A 163 4.89 -5.63 1.57
CA ILE A 163 3.72 -5.15 0.84
C ILE A 163 3.15 -6.33 0.05
N GLU A 164 1.87 -6.61 0.29
CA GLU A 164 1.11 -7.66 -0.39
C GLU A 164 -0.05 -7.04 -1.15
N VAL A 165 -0.14 -7.33 -2.44
CA VAL A 165 -1.23 -6.88 -3.30
C VAL A 165 -1.98 -8.11 -3.81
N ALA A 166 -3.20 -8.29 -3.31
CA ALA A 166 -4.01 -9.44 -3.66
C ALA A 166 -4.57 -9.33 -5.09
N ALA A 167 -4.91 -10.49 -5.67
CA ALA A 167 -5.58 -10.61 -6.96
C ALA A 167 -6.87 -9.78 -7.01
N GLN A 168 -7.21 -9.29 -8.20
CA GLN A 168 -8.44 -8.53 -8.45
C GLN A 168 -9.39 -9.33 -9.32
N SER A 169 -10.69 -9.16 -9.10
CA SER A 169 -11.75 -9.87 -9.83
C SER A 169 -11.82 -9.43 -11.30
N ASN A 170 -11.67 -8.13 -11.57
CA ASN A 170 -11.87 -7.52 -12.89
C ASN A 170 -10.68 -6.62 -13.33
N GLY A 171 -9.44 -7.05 -13.07
CA GLY A 171 -8.25 -6.35 -13.60
C GLY A 171 -8.02 -4.95 -13.00
N GLY A 172 -8.01 -4.86 -11.67
CA GLY A 172 -7.76 -3.61 -10.94
C GLY A 172 -6.32 -3.10 -11.05
N LYS A 173 -6.15 -1.78 -10.91
CA LYS A 173 -4.84 -1.12 -10.93
C LYS A 173 -4.32 -0.88 -9.52
N PHE A 174 -3.02 -1.05 -9.31
CA PHE A 174 -2.30 -0.67 -8.10
C PHE A 174 -1.18 0.30 -8.45
N ASN A 175 -1.30 1.56 -8.04
CA ASN A 175 -0.27 2.58 -8.26
C ASN A 175 0.64 2.69 -7.03
N LEU A 176 1.88 2.25 -7.20
CA LEU A 176 2.95 2.40 -6.22
C LEU A 176 3.78 3.64 -6.55
N SER A 177 3.60 4.68 -5.72
CA SER A 177 4.30 5.95 -5.89
C SER A 177 5.31 6.23 -4.77
N GLY A 178 6.19 7.21 -5.02
CA GLY A 178 7.42 7.41 -4.24
C GLY A 178 8.53 6.45 -4.67
N ALA A 179 9.77 6.82 -4.40
CA ALA A 179 10.93 5.96 -4.57
C ALA A 179 11.21 5.24 -3.25
N ASN A 180 10.62 4.06 -3.07
CA ASN A 180 10.59 3.37 -1.78
C ASN A 180 11.65 2.26 -1.70
N THR A 181 12.02 1.91 -0.47
CA THR A 181 12.76 0.69 -0.15
C THR A 181 11.78 -0.32 0.45
N ILE A 182 11.65 -1.50 -0.15
CA ILE A 182 10.66 -2.50 0.26
C ILE A 182 11.40 -3.80 0.55
N GLY A 183 11.20 -4.39 1.73
CA GLY A 183 11.77 -5.70 2.07
C GLY A 183 11.23 -6.78 1.14
N THR A 184 9.90 -6.96 1.13
CA THR A 184 9.20 -7.91 0.27
C THR A 184 8.04 -7.23 -0.45
N LEU A 185 7.97 -7.35 -1.77
CA LEU A 185 6.81 -6.98 -2.58
C LEU A 185 6.25 -8.23 -3.25
N THR A 186 5.02 -8.59 -2.88
CA THR A 186 4.27 -9.68 -3.51
C THR A 186 3.03 -9.13 -4.20
N VAL A 187 2.84 -9.48 -5.46
CA VAL A 187 1.63 -9.16 -6.24
C VAL A 187 1.09 -10.43 -6.87
N SER A 188 -0.21 -10.67 -6.73
CA SER A 188 -0.92 -11.77 -7.39
C SER A 188 -1.71 -11.25 -8.58
N GLY A 189 -1.73 -11.97 -9.70
CA GLY A 189 -2.58 -11.64 -10.84
C GLY A 189 -4.06 -11.96 -10.58
N THR A 190 -5.01 -11.28 -11.23
CA THR A 190 -4.84 -10.18 -12.19
C THR A 190 -4.61 -8.84 -11.48
N ASN A 191 -3.59 -8.08 -11.89
CA ASN A 191 -3.37 -6.70 -11.45
C ASN A 191 -2.61 -5.90 -12.52
N ASP A 192 -2.88 -4.60 -12.59
CA ASP A 192 -2.04 -3.63 -13.29
C ASP A 192 -1.23 -2.83 -12.26
N LEU A 193 0.04 -3.22 -12.09
CA LEU A 193 1.00 -2.59 -11.20
C LEU A 193 1.67 -1.40 -11.89
N ILE A 194 1.18 -0.21 -11.56
CA ILE A 194 1.73 1.05 -12.04
C ILE A 194 2.82 1.51 -11.07
N VAL A 195 4.02 1.72 -11.60
CA VAL A 195 5.18 2.17 -10.83
C VAL A 195 5.44 3.64 -11.15
N ALA A 196 5.37 4.51 -10.15
CA ALA A 196 5.55 5.96 -10.35
C ALA A 196 6.92 6.50 -9.90
N GLY A 197 7.62 5.79 -9.03
CA GLY A 197 9.01 6.07 -8.66
C GLY A 197 9.88 4.82 -8.79
N ASN A 198 11.20 4.98 -8.81
CA ASN A 198 12.10 3.84 -8.81
C ASN A 198 12.00 3.08 -7.47
N GLN A 199 11.89 1.75 -7.50
CA GLN A 199 11.78 0.94 -6.29
C GLN A 199 13.08 0.20 -6.01
N THR A 200 13.47 0.10 -4.74
CA THR A 200 14.51 -0.81 -4.27
C THR A 200 13.84 -1.92 -3.47
N ILE A 201 13.99 -3.18 -3.90
CA ILE A 201 13.24 -4.31 -3.36
C ILE A 201 14.19 -5.41 -2.92
N GLY A 202 13.99 -5.96 -1.72
CA GLY A 202 14.76 -7.12 -1.23
C GLY A 202 14.31 -8.43 -1.87
N THR A 203 13.01 -8.73 -1.82
CA THR A 203 12.36 -9.88 -2.44
C THR A 203 11.19 -9.42 -3.29
N LEU A 204 11.23 -9.72 -4.59
CA LEU A 204 10.16 -9.40 -5.54
C LEU A 204 9.49 -10.68 -6.03
N SER A 205 8.17 -10.74 -5.90
CA SER A 205 7.36 -11.86 -6.36
C SER A 205 6.10 -11.37 -7.07
N LEU A 206 6.07 -11.53 -8.40
CA LEU A 206 4.93 -11.22 -9.26
C LEU A 206 4.37 -12.55 -9.80
N ASN A 207 3.24 -12.97 -9.22
CA ASN A 207 2.65 -14.28 -9.45
C ASN A 207 1.37 -14.13 -10.30
N GLY A 208 1.54 -13.98 -11.61
CA GLY A 208 0.45 -14.01 -12.57
C GLY A 208 0.04 -15.45 -12.92
N THR A 209 -0.99 -15.56 -13.76
CA THR A 209 -1.42 -16.83 -14.39
C THR A 209 -1.84 -16.60 -15.83
N SER A 210 -2.04 -17.69 -16.59
CA SER A 210 -2.52 -17.63 -17.98
C SER A 210 -3.86 -16.93 -18.19
N THR A 211 -4.68 -16.86 -17.13
CA THR A 211 -5.98 -16.16 -17.12
C THR A 211 -5.98 -14.92 -16.24
N GLY A 212 -4.85 -14.60 -15.58
CA GLY A 212 -4.73 -13.48 -14.67
C GLY A 212 -3.34 -12.88 -14.72
N LEU A 213 -3.09 -12.12 -15.79
CA LEU A 213 -1.82 -11.46 -16.06
C LEU A 213 -1.53 -10.36 -15.03
N ILE A 214 -0.25 -10.16 -14.72
CA ILE A 214 0.20 -8.92 -14.08
C ILE A 214 0.77 -8.02 -15.17
N VAL A 215 0.23 -6.81 -15.33
CA VAL A 215 0.91 -5.77 -16.11
C VAL A 215 1.77 -4.98 -15.14
N MET A 216 3.06 -4.82 -15.41
CA MET A 216 3.92 -3.90 -14.67
C MET A 216 4.37 -2.79 -15.63
N GLU A 217 3.94 -1.57 -15.35
CA GLU A 217 4.23 -0.43 -16.23
C GLU A 217 4.71 0.81 -15.48
N SER A 218 5.53 1.61 -16.16
CA SER A 218 5.80 2.97 -15.71
C SER A 218 4.53 3.81 -15.77
N SER A 219 4.30 4.62 -14.75
CA SER A 219 3.27 5.67 -14.76
C SER A 219 3.45 6.73 -15.86
N THR A 220 4.58 6.74 -16.57
CA THR A 220 4.90 7.73 -17.60
C THR A 220 5.46 7.02 -18.83
N SER A 221 4.70 7.02 -19.92
CA SER A 221 5.10 6.35 -21.17
C SER A 221 6.42 6.91 -21.71
N GLY A 222 7.32 6.01 -22.12
CA GLY A 222 8.64 6.36 -22.64
C GLY A 222 9.63 6.84 -21.57
N GLN A 223 9.26 6.82 -20.29
CA GLN A 223 10.14 7.13 -19.17
C GLN A 223 10.23 5.89 -18.28
N SER A 224 11.34 5.16 -18.37
CA SER A 224 11.47 3.91 -17.64
C SER A 224 11.56 4.12 -16.12
N ARG A 225 10.94 3.22 -15.35
CA ARG A 225 11.18 3.10 -13.90
C ARG A 225 12.08 1.93 -13.60
N THR A 226 13.00 2.14 -12.67
CA THR A 226 13.93 1.09 -12.23
C THR A 226 13.33 0.30 -11.07
N ILE A 227 13.36 -1.02 -11.19
CA ILE A 227 13.16 -1.96 -10.10
C ILE A 227 14.52 -2.57 -9.77
N SER A 228 15.09 -2.18 -8.63
CA SER A 228 16.41 -2.61 -8.19
C SER A 228 16.29 -3.74 -7.16
N VAL A 229 16.81 -4.92 -7.48
CA VAL A 229 16.89 -6.07 -6.55
C VAL A 229 18.36 -6.47 -6.39
N ALA A 230 18.88 -6.35 -5.16
CA ALA A 230 20.30 -6.51 -4.89
C ALA A 230 20.78 -7.95 -5.00
N SER A 231 19.99 -8.90 -4.49
CA SER A 231 20.29 -10.32 -4.42
C SER A 231 18.98 -11.13 -4.46
N ASN A 232 19.11 -12.44 -4.72
CA ASN A 232 18.00 -13.38 -4.96
C ASN A 232 17.20 -13.06 -6.24
N PRO A 233 17.17 -13.96 -7.23
CA PRO A 233 16.35 -13.75 -8.43
C PRO A 233 14.88 -13.50 -8.07
N PRO A 234 14.25 -12.45 -8.62
CA PRO A 234 12.81 -12.24 -8.52
C PRO A 234 12.01 -13.44 -9.04
N THR A 235 10.86 -13.72 -8.44
CA THR A 235 9.86 -14.61 -9.04
C THR A 235 8.97 -13.78 -9.96
N LEU A 236 9.01 -14.04 -11.26
CA LEU A 236 8.27 -13.30 -12.28
C LEU A 236 7.62 -14.31 -13.22
N ASP A 237 6.32 -14.52 -13.09
CA ASP A 237 5.56 -15.45 -13.95
C ASP A 237 4.28 -14.79 -14.45
N TRP A 238 3.98 -14.93 -15.74
CA TRP A 238 2.85 -14.28 -16.40
C TRP A 238 2.79 -12.76 -16.13
N VAL A 239 3.91 -12.09 -16.41
CA VAL A 239 4.05 -10.63 -16.27
C VAL A 239 4.26 -10.00 -17.65
N ALA A 240 3.56 -8.90 -17.91
CA ALA A 240 3.81 -8.08 -19.09
C ALA A 240 4.45 -6.76 -18.67
N PHE A 241 5.63 -6.46 -19.22
CA PHE A 241 6.42 -5.29 -18.82
C PHE A 241 6.35 -4.18 -19.86
N ARG A 242 6.12 -2.94 -19.41
CA ARG A 242 6.24 -1.74 -20.25
C ARG A 242 7.06 -0.66 -19.56
N ASP A 243 8.08 -0.16 -20.22
CA ASP A 243 8.93 0.92 -19.68
C ASP A 243 9.53 0.56 -18.30
N ILE A 244 9.93 -0.71 -18.08
CA ILE A 244 10.56 -1.14 -16.81
C ILE A 244 12.03 -1.53 -17.00
N THR A 245 12.88 -1.01 -16.13
CA THR A 245 14.30 -1.42 -16.06
C THR A 245 14.51 -2.33 -14.84
N GLY A 246 14.78 -3.61 -15.07
CA GLY A 246 15.34 -4.49 -14.04
C GLY A 246 16.80 -4.14 -13.77
N ALA A 247 17.18 -3.94 -12.51
CA ALA A 247 18.54 -3.56 -12.12
C ALA A 247 18.94 -4.16 -10.76
N GLY A 248 20.17 -3.89 -10.34
CA GLY A 248 20.76 -4.41 -9.11
C GLY A 248 21.72 -5.56 -9.39
N GLY A 249 21.86 -6.47 -8.43
CA GLY A 249 22.74 -7.65 -8.54
C GLY A 249 22.02 -8.94 -8.85
N ALA A 250 20.68 -8.98 -8.75
CA ALA A 250 19.88 -10.16 -9.08
C ALA A 250 19.67 -10.30 -10.60
N SER A 251 19.56 -11.54 -11.07
CA SER A 251 19.16 -11.84 -12.45
C SER A 251 17.63 -11.79 -12.56
N PHE A 252 17.12 -10.93 -13.44
CA PHE A 252 15.68 -10.85 -13.73
C PHE A 252 15.38 -11.80 -14.89
N VAL A 253 14.68 -12.89 -14.59
CA VAL A 253 14.14 -13.84 -15.57
C VAL A 253 12.64 -13.92 -15.34
N ALA A 254 11.87 -13.60 -16.38
CA ALA A 254 10.42 -13.62 -16.35
C ALA A 254 9.90 -14.72 -17.27
N ASP A 255 9.25 -15.71 -16.67
CA ASP A 255 8.70 -16.87 -17.37
C ASP A 255 7.24 -16.64 -17.76
N ASN A 256 6.81 -17.27 -18.86
CA ASN A 256 5.49 -17.10 -19.45
C ASN A 256 5.07 -15.62 -19.60
N SER A 257 6.03 -14.76 -19.92
CA SER A 257 5.91 -13.31 -19.78
C SER A 257 6.01 -12.60 -21.13
N PHE A 258 5.69 -11.31 -21.14
CA PHE A 258 5.57 -10.52 -22.36
C PHE A 258 6.36 -9.21 -22.26
N ASP A 259 6.96 -8.81 -23.37
CA ASP A 259 7.52 -7.46 -23.52
C ASP A 259 6.51 -6.58 -24.28
N LEU A 260 6.02 -5.54 -23.61
CA LEU A 260 5.13 -4.53 -24.20
C LEU A 260 5.89 -3.28 -24.67
N GLY A 261 7.23 -3.33 -24.62
CA GLY A 261 8.14 -2.33 -25.15
C GLY A 261 8.92 -1.58 -24.08
N ARG A 262 10.15 -1.20 -24.46
CA ARG A 262 11.07 -0.33 -23.69
C ARG A 262 11.45 -0.86 -22.31
N SER A 263 11.27 -2.15 -22.08
CA SER A 263 11.74 -2.81 -20.88
C SER A 263 13.16 -3.34 -21.10
N VAL A 264 14.05 -3.17 -20.12
CA VAL A 264 15.47 -3.55 -20.22
C VAL A 264 15.96 -4.20 -18.94
N GLY A 265 17.01 -5.00 -19.02
CA GLY A 265 17.58 -5.69 -17.85
C GLY A 265 16.73 -6.86 -17.35
N ILE A 266 15.75 -7.31 -18.13
CA ILE A 266 14.86 -8.45 -17.84
C ILE A 266 14.96 -9.43 -18.99
N THR A 267 15.28 -10.70 -18.71
CA THR A 267 15.17 -11.79 -19.69
C THR A 267 13.72 -12.25 -19.70
N ILE A 268 13.04 -12.13 -20.84
CA ILE A 268 11.61 -12.47 -20.96
C ILE A 268 11.47 -13.73 -21.80
N ASN A 269 10.96 -14.79 -21.16
CA ASN A 269 10.63 -16.06 -21.80
C ASN A 269 9.13 -16.07 -22.09
N ALA A 270 8.77 -16.03 -23.37
CA ALA A 270 7.37 -16.11 -23.79
C ALA A 270 6.74 -17.46 -23.39
N PRO A 271 5.41 -17.52 -23.13
CA PRO A 271 4.74 -18.79 -22.89
C PRO A 271 4.88 -19.75 -24.08
N GLY A 272 4.84 -21.07 -23.81
CA GLY A 272 4.73 -22.09 -24.85
C GLY A 272 3.50 -21.89 -25.75
N ALA A 273 3.48 -22.56 -26.92
CA ALA A 273 2.44 -22.44 -27.94
C ALA A 273 1.01 -22.52 -27.33
N GLY A 274 0.39 -21.35 -27.13
CA GLY A 274 -0.87 -21.19 -26.38
C GLY A 274 -1.03 -19.84 -25.66
N GLY A 275 0.05 -19.10 -25.41
CA GLY A 275 0.01 -17.79 -24.71
C GLY A 275 -0.48 -16.58 -25.52
N GLY A 276 -0.74 -16.73 -26.82
CA GLY A 276 -1.05 -15.62 -27.73
C GLY A 276 -2.33 -14.84 -27.38
N GLY A 277 -3.32 -15.49 -26.75
CA GLY A 277 -4.56 -14.83 -26.33
C GLY A 277 -4.37 -13.78 -25.23
N ALA A 278 -3.41 -13.99 -24.33
CA ALA A 278 -3.11 -13.05 -23.24
C ALA A 278 -2.35 -11.82 -23.75
N ALA A 279 -1.46 -11.96 -24.73
CA ALA A 279 -0.71 -10.84 -25.33
C ALA A 279 -1.59 -9.92 -26.19
N GLN A 280 -2.54 -10.49 -26.94
CA GLN A 280 -3.36 -9.75 -27.90
C GLN A 280 -4.38 -8.79 -27.23
N LEU A 281 -4.69 -9.02 -25.95
CA LEU A 281 -5.54 -8.14 -25.14
C LEU A 281 -4.81 -6.89 -24.64
N VAL A 282 -3.47 -6.91 -24.57
CA VAL A 282 -2.68 -5.80 -23.98
C VAL A 282 -2.23 -4.76 -25.03
N ASP A 283 -2.11 -5.14 -26.30
CA ASP A 283 -1.77 -4.23 -27.41
C ASP A 283 -3.00 -3.52 -28.01
N SER A 284 -4.22 -4.04 -27.79
CA SER A 284 -5.46 -3.46 -28.35
C SER A 284 -6.07 -2.33 -27.51
N GLY A 285 -5.45 -1.90 -26.41
CA GLY A 285 -5.95 -0.81 -25.56
C GLY A 285 -7.32 -1.12 -24.92
N ALA A 286 -7.69 -2.39 -24.88
CA ALA A 286 -9.04 -2.85 -24.58
C ALA A 286 -8.99 -3.76 -23.34
N LEU A 287 -8.99 -3.16 -22.15
CA LEU A 287 -9.62 -3.81 -21.00
C LEU A 287 -11.11 -3.95 -21.35
N VAL A 288 -11.50 -5.10 -21.90
CA VAL A 288 -12.90 -5.45 -22.14
C VAL A 288 -13.24 -6.60 -21.20
N GLY A 289 -14.00 -6.27 -20.15
CA GLY A 289 -14.49 -7.16 -19.11
C GLY A 289 -14.85 -6.42 -17.83
#